data_AF-A0A833RBJ7-F1
#
_entry.id   AF-A0A833RBJ7-F1
#
_cell.length_a   1.000
_cell.length_b   1.000
_cell.length_c   1.000
_cell.angle_alpha   90.00
_cell.angle_beta   90.00
_cell.angle_gamma   90.00
#
_symmetry.space_group_name_H-M   'P 1'
#
loop_
_entity.id
_entity.type
_entity.pdbx_description
1 polymer ?
#
loop_
_entity_poly.entity_id
_entity_poly.type
_entity_poly.pdbx_seq_one_letter_code
_entity_poly.pdbx_strand_id
1 'polypeptide(L)'
;MMMMMDPVDGVMRLAKFIGCSFSDEEIKNGLVEEIVEFCGFNKLKDLDVNKNGIGDVQNDYFFRKAVVGDWQNHMTIEMAIKLDEITKEKLHISGFP
;
A
#
# COMPACT_ATOMS: atom_id res chain seq x y z
N MET A 1 -6.08 2.96 -3.18
CA MET A 1 -5.20 3.70 -4.11
C MET A 1 -4.60 4.95 -3.48
N MET A 2 -5.35 5.68 -2.65
CA MET A 2 -4.86 6.85 -1.89
C MET A 2 -3.52 6.62 -1.18
N MET A 3 -3.33 5.49 -0.49
CA MET A 3 -2.06 5.18 0.20
C MET A 3 -0.83 5.11 -0.71
N MET A 4 -1.00 4.85 -2.02
CA MET A 4 0.11 4.84 -2.99
C MET A 4 0.23 6.15 -3.76
N MET A 5 -0.83 6.96 -3.82
CA MET A 5 -0.85 8.25 -4.52
C MET A 5 -0.44 9.40 -3.61
N ASP A 6 -0.98 9.43 -2.39
CA ASP A 6 -0.71 10.41 -1.35
C ASP A 6 -0.64 9.69 0.02
N PRO A 7 0.52 9.07 0.34
CA PRO A 7 0.70 8.38 1.61
C PRO A 7 0.64 9.32 2.82
N VAL A 8 0.97 10.61 2.66
CA VAL A 8 0.93 11.59 3.76
C VAL A 8 -0.52 11.85 4.18
N ASP A 9 -1.43 12.14 3.23
CA ASP A 9 -2.87 12.23 3.52
C ASP A 9 -3.41 10.90 4.07
N GLY A 10 -2.97 9.78 3.49
CA GLY A 10 -3.26 8.43 3.98
C GLY A 10 -2.99 8.26 5.46
N VAL A 11 -1.76 8.55 5.89
CA VAL A 11 -1.32 8.42 7.28
C VAL A 11 -2.07 9.40 8.19
N MET A 12 -2.27 10.66 7.78
CA MET A 12 -3.04 11.63 8.57
C MET A 12 -4.50 11.16 8.80
N ARG A 13 -5.16 10.65 7.76
CA ARG A 13 -6.53 10.15 7.86
C ARG A 13 -6.63 8.90 8.73
N LEU A 14 -5.66 7.98 8.63
CA LEU A 14 -5.58 6.81 9.52
C LEU A 14 -5.37 7.22 10.97
N ALA A 15 -4.41 8.11 11.23
CA ALA A 15 -4.10 8.62 12.56
C ALA A 15 -5.34 9.26 13.21
N LYS A 16 -6.09 10.07 12.45
CA LYS A 16 -7.38 10.61 12.90
C LYS A 16 -8.40 9.53 13.20
N PHE A 17 -8.52 8.51 12.35
CA PHE A 17 -9.49 7.43 12.52
C PHE A 17 -9.22 6.60 13.79
N ILE A 18 -7.96 6.33 14.11
CA ILE A 18 -7.58 5.55 15.31
C ILE A 18 -7.50 6.41 16.59
N GLY A 19 -7.83 7.71 16.53
CA GLY A 19 -7.80 8.60 17.68
C GLY A 19 -6.42 9.16 18.04
N CYS A 20 -5.43 9.04 17.15
CA CYS A 20 -4.07 9.52 17.32
C CYS A 20 -3.76 10.67 16.35
N SER A 21 -4.62 11.68 16.27
CA SER A 21 -4.42 12.80 15.34
C SER A 21 -3.12 13.54 15.65
N PHE A 22 -2.37 13.92 14.60
CA PHE A 22 -1.17 14.74 14.75
C PHE A 22 -1.52 16.17 15.17
N SER A 23 -0.67 16.75 16.00
CA SER A 23 -0.65 18.17 16.34
C SER A 23 -0.02 19.01 15.24
N ASP A 24 -0.30 20.32 15.24
CA ASP A 24 0.31 21.25 14.28
C ASP A 24 1.85 21.28 14.39
N GLU A 25 2.38 21.07 15.59
CA GLU A 25 3.82 21.01 15.83
C GLU A 25 4.44 19.74 15.22
N GLU A 26 3.81 18.57 15.38
CA GLU A 26 4.27 17.32 14.76
C GLU A 26 4.25 17.41 13.23
N ILE A 27 3.20 18.01 12.66
CA ILE A 27 3.10 18.25 11.22
C ILE A 27 4.20 19.21 10.77
N LYS A 28 4.38 20.33 11.47
CA LYS A 28 5.42 21.33 11.14
C LYS A 28 6.83 20.76 11.24
N ASN A 29 7.06 19.83 12.16
CA ASN A 29 8.34 19.16 12.35
C ASN A 29 8.58 18.03 11.34
N GLY A 30 7.61 17.72 10.47
CA GLY A 30 7.76 16.70 9.41
C GLY A 30 7.56 15.26 9.89
N LEU A 31 6.93 15.04 11.05
CA LEU A 31 6.78 13.70 11.63
C LEU A 31 5.99 12.76 10.71
N VAL A 32 5.00 13.28 9.98
CA VAL A 32 4.17 12.47 9.08
C VAL A 32 5.00 11.93 7.92
N GLU A 33 5.84 12.78 7.33
CA GLU A 33 6.77 12.44 6.27
C GLU A 33 7.80 11.42 6.74
N GLU A 34 8.34 11.58 7.96
CA GLU A 34 9.25 10.61 8.57
C GLU A 34 8.60 9.23 8.74
N ILE A 35 7.34 9.18 9.20
CA ILE A 35 6.58 7.93 9.32
C ILE A 35 6.37 7.28 7.94
N VAL A 36 6.00 8.08 6.94
CA VAL A 36 5.81 7.60 5.55
C VAL A 36 7.10 7.05 4.99
N GLU A 37 8.24 7.72 5.20
CA GLU A 37 9.56 7.23 4.76
C GLU A 37 9.93 5.93 5.49
N PHE A 38 9.77 5.90 6.81
CA PHE A 38 10.13 4.75 7.64
C PHE A 38 9.31 3.51 7.29
N CYS A 39 8.01 3.68 7.05
CA CYS A 39 7.09 2.62 6.65
C CYS A 39 7.08 2.37 5.12
N GLY A 40 7.88 3.12 4.37
CA GLY A 40 7.93 3.05 2.92
C GLY A 40 8.42 1.69 2.43
N PHE A 41 7.85 1.22 1.32
CA PHE A 41 8.16 -0.11 0.77
C PHE A 41 9.66 -0.37 0.60
N ASN A 42 10.40 0.58 0.02
CA ASN A 42 11.84 0.44 -0.20
C ASN A 42 12.59 0.31 1.13
N LYS A 43 12.26 1.16 2.12
CA LYS A 43 12.88 1.14 3.45
C LYS A 43 12.66 -0.20 4.13
N LEU A 44 11.41 -0.67 4.17
CA LEU A 44 11.05 -1.94 4.80
C LEU A 44 11.65 -3.14 4.07
N LYS A 45 11.58 -3.17 2.73
CA LYS A 45 12.17 -4.24 1.91
C LYS A 45 13.68 -4.38 2.16
N ASP A 46 14.35 -3.28 2.45
CA ASP A 46 15.80 -3.27 2.61
C ASP A 46 16.30 -3.64 4.02
N LEU A 47 15.42 -3.76 5.01
CA LEU A 47 15.77 -4.19 6.36
C LEU A 47 16.29 -5.63 6.38
N ASP A 48 17.34 -5.89 7.16
CA ASP A 48 17.97 -7.21 7.25
C ASP A 48 16.97 -8.31 7.66
N VAL A 49 16.09 -8.00 8.61
CA VAL A 49 15.01 -8.91 9.04
C VAL A 49 14.04 -9.28 7.92
N ASN A 50 13.92 -8.44 6.88
CA ASN A 50 13.06 -8.68 5.72
C ASN A 50 13.81 -9.30 4.53
N LYS A 51 15.14 -9.30 4.53
CA LYS A 51 15.98 -9.99 3.53
C LYS A 51 16.38 -11.39 3.97
N ASN A 52 16.67 -11.54 5.26
CA ASN A 52 17.30 -12.72 5.86
C ASN A 52 16.48 -13.30 7.02
N GLY A 53 15.18 -12.98 7.09
CA GLY A 53 14.28 -13.42 8.15
C GLY A 53 14.24 -14.94 8.30
N ILE A 54 14.05 -15.40 9.54
CA ILE A 54 14.02 -16.82 9.90
C ILE A 54 12.57 -17.25 10.11
N GLY A 55 12.09 -18.18 9.30
CA GLY A 55 10.75 -18.75 9.36
C GLY A 55 10.53 -19.74 8.20
N ASP A 56 9.44 -20.51 8.24
CA ASP A 56 9.09 -21.45 7.17
C ASP A 56 8.85 -20.74 5.82
N VAL A 57 8.50 -19.45 5.88
CA VAL A 57 8.43 -18.54 4.74
C VAL A 57 9.40 -17.39 5.01
N GLN A 58 10.36 -17.18 4.11
CA GLN A 58 11.28 -16.06 4.20
C GLN A 58 10.54 -14.73 4.06
N ASN A 59 10.99 -13.71 4.81
CA ASN A 59 10.28 -12.44 4.86
C ASN A 59 10.36 -11.65 3.54
N ASP A 60 11.34 -11.95 2.69
CA ASP A 60 11.55 -11.29 1.40
C ASP A 60 10.40 -11.53 0.41
N TYR A 61 9.72 -12.69 0.53
CA TYR A 61 8.53 -13.03 -0.26
C TYR A 61 7.38 -12.02 -0.07
N PHE A 62 7.29 -11.34 1.08
CA PHE A 62 6.29 -10.30 1.31
C PHE A 62 6.60 -8.98 0.57
N PHE A 63 7.85 -8.77 0.11
CA PHE A 63 8.32 -7.51 -0.50
C PHE A 63 8.75 -7.66 -1.97
N ARG A 64 7.82 -8.06 -2.86
CA ARG A 64 8.10 -8.32 -4.28
C ARG A 64 8.46 -7.06 -5.11
N LYS A 65 7.46 -6.27 -5.52
CA LYS A 65 7.65 -5.10 -6.43
C LYS A 65 6.96 -3.81 -5.98
N ALA A 66 5.81 -3.88 -5.29
CA ALA A 66 4.96 -2.72 -4.95
C ALA A 66 4.64 -1.78 -6.12
N VAL A 67 4.33 -2.34 -7.30
CA VAL A 67 3.99 -1.57 -8.51
C VAL A 67 2.52 -1.78 -8.86
N VAL A 68 1.78 -0.69 -9.01
CA VAL A 68 0.41 -0.69 -9.57
C VAL A 68 0.50 -1.01 -11.06
N GLY A 69 -0.31 -1.97 -11.52
CA GLY A 69 -0.37 -2.36 -12.94
C GLY A 69 0.53 -3.52 -13.34
N ASP A 70 1.33 -4.09 -12.42
CA ASP A 70 2.21 -5.24 -12.72
C ASP A 70 1.46 -6.50 -13.19
N TRP A 71 0.13 -6.55 -13.03
CA TRP A 71 -0.72 -7.61 -13.58
C TRP A 71 -0.56 -7.76 -15.10
N GLN A 72 -0.24 -6.68 -15.83
CA GLN A 72 -0.03 -6.70 -17.28
C GLN A 72 1.14 -7.61 -17.70
N ASN A 73 2.09 -7.86 -16.80
CA ASN A 73 3.22 -8.77 -17.05
C ASN A 73 2.86 -10.25 -16.87
N HIS A 74 1.65 -10.54 -16.38
CA HIS A 74 1.25 -11.88 -15.94
C HIS A 74 -0.09 -12.34 -16.53
N MET A 75 -0.91 -11.43 -17.05
CA MET A 75 -2.23 -11.75 -17.61
C MET A 75 -2.28 -11.46 -19.11
N THR A 76 -3.02 -12.28 -19.84
CA THR A 76 -3.43 -11.95 -21.21
C THR A 76 -4.53 -10.88 -21.17
N ILE A 77 -4.74 -10.20 -22.30
CA ILE A 77 -5.81 -9.22 -22.45
C ILE A 77 -7.18 -9.85 -22.14
N GLU A 78 -7.41 -11.09 -22.60
CA GLU A 78 -8.66 -11.81 -22.35
C GLU A 78 -8.89 -12.06 -20.85
N MET A 79 -7.86 -12.47 -20.11
CA MET A 79 -7.95 -12.66 -18.65
C MET A 79 -8.30 -11.36 -17.93
N ALA A 80 -7.70 -10.24 -18.35
CA ALA A 80 -7.96 -8.93 -17.76
C ALA A 80 -9.39 -8.46 -18.03
N ILE A 81 -9.87 -8.58 -19.28
CA ILE A 81 -11.26 -8.22 -19.65
C ILE A 81 -12.25 -9.03 -18.82
N LYS A 82 -12.04 -10.34 -18.71
CA LYS A 82 -12.92 -11.20 -17.91
C LYS A 82 -12.94 -10.78 -16.43
N LEU A 83 -11.80 -10.39 -15.86
CA LEU A 83 -11.74 -9.92 -14.48
C LEU A 83 -12.45 -8.57 -14.31
N ASP A 84 -12.32 -7.66 -15.28
CA ASP A 84 -13.02 -6.37 -15.29
C ASP A 84 -14.55 -6.56 -15.35
N GLU A 85 -15.04 -7.49 -16.16
CA GLU A 85 -16.46 -7.82 -16.26
C GLU A 85 -17.00 -8.38 -14.93
N ILE A 86 -16.30 -9.34 -14.32
CA ILE A 86 -16.67 -9.89 -13.02
C ILE A 86 -16.69 -8.79 -11.95
N THR A 87 -15.70 -7.90 -11.96
CA THR A 87 -15.59 -6.80 -10.99
C THR A 87 -16.77 -5.83 -11.13
N LYS A 88 -17.12 -5.43 -12.35
CA LYS A 88 -18.30 -4.60 -12.63
C LYS A 88 -19.58 -5.29 -12.18
N GLU A 89 -19.77 -6.55 -12.54
CA GLU A 89 -20.97 -7.31 -12.17
C GLU A 89 -21.12 -7.44 -10.64
N LYS A 90 -20.03 -7.68 -9.90
CA LYS A 90 -20.13 -7.88 -8.44
C LYS A 90 -20.15 -6.59 -7.64
N LEU A 91 -19.55 -5.50 -8.14
CA LEU A 91 -19.42 -4.26 -7.38
C LEU A 91 -20.44 -3.17 -7.77
N HIS A 92 -21.17 -3.30 -8.88
CA HIS A 92 -22.06 -2.22 -9.38
C HIS A 92 -23.09 -1.67 -8.37
N ILE A 93 -23.60 -2.49 -7.44
CA ILE A 93 -24.60 -2.06 -6.44
C ILE A 93 -23.96 -1.51 -5.16
N SER A 94 -22.67 -1.80 -4.95
CA SER A 94 -21.99 -1.54 -3.68
C SER A 94 -21.52 -0.09 -3.49
N GLY A 95 -21.70 0.77 -4.51
CA GLY A 95 -21.18 2.14 -4.49
C GLY A 95 -19.65 2.24 -4.57
N PHE A 96 -18.98 1.10 -4.78
CA PHE A 96 -17.58 1.09 -5.20
C PHE A 96 -17.50 1.58 -6.66
N PRO A 97 -16.61 2.54 -6.95
CA PRO A 97 -16.47 3.11 -8.29
C PRO A 97 -15.95 2.09 -9.31
#